data_AF-A0A401Q8Y4-F1
#
_entry.id   AF-A0A401Q8Y4-F1
#
_cell.length_a   1.000
_cell.length_b   1.000
_cell.length_c   1.000
_cell.angle_alpha   90.00
_cell.angle_beta   90.00
_cell.angle_gamma   90.00
#
_symmetry.space_group_name_H-M   'P 1'
#
loop_
_entity.id
_entity.type
_entity.pdbx_description
1 polymer ?
#
loop_
_entity_poly.entity_id
_entity_poly.type
_entity_poly.pdbx_seq_one_letter_code
_entity_poly.pdbx_strand_id
1 'polypeptide(L)'
;MFEGHQGPVTGVHCHTAAGPVDFSHLFITSSFDWTVKLWSTKSNKSLYSFEDSSDYVFDVMWSPIHPALFACVDGMGRLDLWNVNEDSE
;
A
#
# COMPACT_ATOMS: atom_id res chain seq x y z
N MET A 1 0.20 -14.99 9.36
CA MET A 1 1.41 -14.62 8.63
C MET A 1 0.96 -14.15 7.25
N PHE A 2 1.41 -12.98 6.81
CA PHE A 2 1.07 -12.43 5.49
C PHE A 2 2.22 -12.73 4.55
N GLU A 3 1.98 -13.55 3.54
CA GLU A 3 2.98 -13.99 2.57
C GLU A 3 2.56 -13.52 1.19
N GLY A 4 3.46 -12.84 0.48
CA GLY A 4 3.19 -12.36 -0.87
C GLY A 4 4.29 -11.52 -1.48
N HIS A 5 5.00 -10.72 -0.68
CA HIS A 5 6.18 -10.01 -1.17
C HIS A 5 7.32 -10.99 -1.49
N GLN A 6 8.05 -10.71 -2.57
CA GLN A 6 9.23 -11.45 -3.03
C GLN A 6 10.55 -10.76 -2.61
N GLY A 7 10.44 -9.68 -1.84
CA GLY A 7 11.56 -8.90 -1.35
C GLY A 7 11.33 -8.39 0.08
N PRO A 8 12.35 -7.78 0.70
CA PRO A 8 12.21 -7.10 1.97
C PRO A 8 11.10 -6.04 1.92
N VAL A 9 10.22 -6.09 2.93
CA VAL A 9 9.23 -5.04 3.18
C VAL A 9 9.95 -3.81 3.73
N THR A 10 9.74 -2.66 3.11
CA THR A 10 10.43 -1.40 3.42
C THR A 10 9.57 -0.45 4.24
N GLY A 11 8.26 -0.50 4.04
CA GLY A 11 7.29 0.36 4.70
C GLY A 11 6.02 -0.41 5.01
N VAL A 12 5.35 0.01 6.08
CA VAL A 12 4.02 -0.46 6.45
C VAL A 12 3.24 0.72 7.01
N HIS A 13 2.01 0.89 6.54
CA HIS A 13 1.12 1.93 7.05
C HIS A 13 -0.30 1.40 7.18
N CYS A 14 -0.86 1.51 8.38
CA CYS A 14 -2.25 1.15 8.62
C CYS A 14 -3.16 2.26 8.11
N HIS A 15 -4.38 1.90 7.71
CA HIS A 15 -5.38 2.91 7.40
C HIS A 15 -5.75 3.67 8.69
N THR A 16 -5.52 4.99 8.72
CA THR A 16 -5.75 5.83 9.90
C THR A 16 -6.89 6.84 9.75
N ALA A 17 -7.50 6.97 8.56
CA ALA A 17 -8.54 7.97 8.36
C ALA A 17 -9.77 7.67 9.23
N ALA A 18 -10.09 8.62 10.13
CA ALA A 18 -11.25 8.54 10.99
C ALA A 18 -12.51 8.92 10.19
N GLY A 19 -13.45 7.99 10.08
CA GLY A 19 -14.66 8.18 9.30
C GLY A 19 -15.84 7.38 9.85
N PRO A 20 -17.03 7.49 9.21
CA PRO A 20 -18.22 6.74 9.61
C PRO A 20 -18.07 5.22 9.39
N VAL A 21 -17.08 4.79 8.60
CA VAL A 21 -16.79 3.38 8.30
C VAL A 21 -15.41 3.03 8.87
N ASP A 22 -15.31 1.90 9.55
CA ASP A 22 -14.07 1.40 10.13
C ASP A 22 -13.24 0.59 9.12
N PHE A 23 -12.10 1.15 8.74
CA PHE A 23 -11.11 0.54 7.87
C PHE A 23 -9.82 0.15 8.61
N SER A 24 -9.81 0.11 9.95
CA SER A 24 -8.63 -0.23 10.77
C SER A 24 -8.04 -1.62 10.50
N HIS A 25 -8.82 -2.49 9.87
CA HIS A 25 -8.39 -3.80 9.41
C HIS A 25 -7.56 -3.76 8.12
N LEU A 26 -7.47 -2.62 7.44
CA LEU A 26 -6.70 -2.45 6.20
C LEU A 26 -5.33 -1.83 6.49
N PHE A 27 -4.32 -2.32 5.77
CA PHE A 27 -2.96 -1.79 5.82
C PHE A 27 -2.26 -2.00 4.48
N ILE A 28 -1.31 -1.13 4.18
CA ILE A 28 -0.48 -1.19 2.96
C ILE A 28 0.97 -1.46 3.33
N THR A 29 1.70 -2.12 2.43
CA THR A 29 3.13 -2.37 2.54
C THR A 29 3.85 -2.04 1.23
N SER A 30 5.06 -1.52 1.33
CA SER A 30 5.99 -1.34 0.20
C SER A 30 7.15 -2.34 0.29
N SER A 31 7.79 -2.63 -0.83
CA SER A 31 8.85 -3.64 -0.89
C SER A 31 9.90 -3.36 -1.99
N PHE A 32 11.06 -3.97 -1.81
CA PHE A 32 12.10 -4.06 -2.85
C PHE A 32 11.74 -5.00 -4.01
N ASP A 33 10.59 -5.67 -3.98
CA ASP A 33 10.05 -6.39 -5.14
C ASP A 33 9.29 -5.48 -6.13
N TRP A 34 9.45 -4.16 -6.00
CA TRP A 34 8.82 -3.12 -6.83
C TRP A 34 7.30 -3.01 -6.67
N THR A 35 6.72 -3.65 -5.65
CA THR A 35 5.28 -3.62 -5.43
C THR A 35 4.89 -2.89 -4.15
N VAL A 36 3.73 -2.25 -4.20
CA VAL A 36 2.93 -1.92 -3.03
C VAL A 36 1.78 -2.91 -2.94
N LYS A 37 1.46 -3.42 -1.76
CA LYS A 37 0.34 -4.36 -1.58
C LYS A 37 -0.65 -3.84 -0.55
N LEU A 38 -1.94 -4.00 -0.86
CA LEU A 38 -3.03 -3.77 0.08
C LEU A 38 -3.41 -5.08 0.78
N TRP A 39 -3.60 -5.02 2.09
CA TRP A 39 -3.91 -6.16 2.92
C TRP A 39 -5.11 -5.89 3.82
N SER A 40 -5.69 -6.99 4.32
CA SER A 40 -6.72 -6.98 5.34
C SER A 40 -6.33 -7.92 6.46
N THR A 41 -6.43 -7.51 7.72
CA THR A 41 -6.19 -8.39 8.88
C THR A 41 -7.16 -9.57 8.97
N LYS A 42 -8.24 -9.54 8.16
CA LYS A 42 -9.24 -10.59 8.04
C LYS A 42 -8.85 -11.69 7.02
N SER A 43 -7.80 -11.49 6.22
CA SER A 43 -7.35 -12.41 5.17
C SER A 43 -5.82 -12.51 5.13
N ASN A 44 -5.26 -13.71 5.00
CA ASN A 44 -3.81 -13.86 4.88
C ASN A 44 -3.26 -13.63 3.46
N LYS A 45 -4.12 -13.23 2.50
CA LYS A 45 -3.74 -12.89 1.13
C LYS A 45 -3.84 -11.40 0.89
N SER A 46 -2.98 -10.86 0.04
CA SER A 46 -3.09 -9.47 -0.44
C SER A 46 -4.41 -9.30 -1.17
N LEU A 47 -5.10 -8.21 -0.90
CA LEU A 47 -6.30 -7.81 -1.63
C LEU A 47 -5.94 -7.30 -3.02
N TYR A 48 -4.89 -6.48 -3.09
CA TYR A 48 -4.38 -5.89 -4.34
C TYR A 48 -2.85 -5.79 -4.33
N SER A 49 -2.28 -5.71 -5.54
CA SER A 49 -0.86 -5.49 -5.82
C SER A 49 -0.76 -4.36 -6.82
N PHE A 50 0.00 -3.32 -6.49
CA PHE A 50 0.25 -2.15 -7.33
C PHE A 50 1.71 -2.24 -7.81
N GLU A 51 1.91 -2.36 -9.13
CA GLU A 51 3.18 -2.83 -9.72
C GLU A 51 3.78 -1.84 -10.75
N ASP A 52 3.41 -0.55 -10.69
CA ASP A 52 3.90 0.46 -11.65
C ASP A 52 5.21 1.16 -11.23
N SER A 53 5.78 0.82 -10.06
CA SER A 53 7.02 1.43 -9.59
C SER A 53 8.20 1.06 -10.50
N SER A 54 9.04 2.05 -10.82
CA SER A 54 10.13 1.88 -11.78
C SER A 54 11.45 1.43 -11.15
N ASP A 55 11.51 1.36 -9.81
CA ASP A 55 12.62 0.84 -9.01
C ASP A 55 12.11 0.47 -7.60
N TYR A 56 13.02 0.11 -6.67
CA TYR A 56 12.70 -0.27 -5.29
C TYR A 56 11.82 0.76 -4.60
N VAL A 57 10.71 0.31 -4.01
CA VAL A 57 9.81 1.17 -3.24
C VAL A 57 10.36 1.30 -1.83
N PHE A 58 10.66 2.52 -1.41
CA PHE A 58 11.32 2.77 -0.12
C PHE A 58 10.34 3.06 1.01
N ASP A 59 9.20 3.66 0.72
CA ASP A 59 8.19 4.01 1.71
C ASP A 59 6.79 4.06 1.10
N VAL A 60 5.78 3.91 1.95
CA VAL A 60 4.37 4.03 1.60
C VAL A 60 3.57 4.64 2.75
N MET A 61 2.69 5.58 2.42
CA MET A 61 1.89 6.31 3.40
C MET A 61 0.44 6.41 2.94
N TRP A 62 -0.48 6.00 3.81
CA TRP A 62 -1.91 6.19 3.58
C TRP A 62 -2.30 7.63 3.89
N SER A 63 -3.17 8.23 3.08
CA SER A 63 -3.74 9.54 3.39
C SER A 63 -4.51 9.50 4.72
N PRO A 64 -4.23 10.43 5.65
CA PRO A 64 -4.95 10.52 6.92
C PRO A 64 -6.34 11.14 6.76
N ILE A 65 -6.67 11.69 5.59
CA ILE A 65 -7.91 12.41 5.31
C ILE A 65 -8.79 11.62 4.33
N HIS A 66 -8.21 11.10 3.25
CA HIS A 66 -8.96 10.43 2.19
C HIS A 66 -8.72 8.92 2.22
N PRO A 67 -9.72 8.10 2.58
CA PRO A 67 -9.53 6.68 2.86
C PRO A 67 -9.11 5.83 1.65
N ALA A 68 -9.33 6.31 0.42
CA ALA A 68 -8.90 5.60 -0.78
C ALA A 68 -7.51 6.01 -1.29
N LEU A 69 -6.89 7.06 -0.75
CA LEU A 69 -5.64 7.59 -1.29
C LEU A 69 -4.43 7.12 -0.49
N PHE A 70 -3.36 6.73 -1.18
CA PHE A 70 -2.05 6.53 -0.60
C PHE A 70 -0.96 6.99 -1.58
N ALA A 71 0.25 7.21 -1.07
CA ALA A 71 1.41 7.54 -1.88
C ALA A 71 2.59 6.65 -1.55
N CYS A 72 3.45 6.41 -2.53
CA CYS A 72 4.71 5.71 -2.37
C CYS A 72 5.84 6.41 -3.15
N VAL A 73 7.08 6.09 -2.79
CA VAL A 73 8.28 6.66 -3.43
C VAL A 73 9.28 5.57 -3.83
N ASP A 74 9.93 5.76 -4.97
CA ASP A 74 10.89 4.81 -5.53
C ASP A 74 12.33 5.39 -5.67
N GLY A 75 13.27 4.51 -6.05
CA GLY A 75 14.68 4.86 -6.28
C GLY A 75 14.96 5.76 -7.48
N MET A 76 13.98 5.94 -8.36
CA MET A 76 14.07 6.85 -9.49
C MET A 76 13.69 8.28 -9.10
N GLY A 77 13.33 8.51 -7.83
CA GLY A 77 12.88 9.79 -7.32
C GLY A 77 11.43 10.11 -7.71
N ARG A 78 10.64 9.09 -8.04
CA ARG A 78 9.21 9.25 -8.32
C ARG A 78 8.40 9.19 -7.03
N LEU A 79 7.32 9.97 -7.02
CA LEU A 79 6.24 9.86 -6.06
C LEU A 79 5.00 9.48 -6.84
N ASP A 80 4.44 8.31 -6.54
CA ASP A 80 3.21 7.83 -7.14
C ASP A 80 2.06 8.03 -6.15
N LEU A 81 0.95 8.60 -6.63
CA LEU A 81 -0.28 8.78 -5.88
C LEU A 81 -1.32 7.82 -6.44
N TRP A 82 -1.88 6.99 -5.56
CA TRP A 82 -2.81 5.92 -5.92
C TRP A 82 -4.17 6.16 -5.28
N ASN A 83 -5.21 5.82 -6.01
CA ASN A 83 -6.59 5.76 -5.57
C ASN A 83 -7.10 4.32 -5.62
N VAL A 84 -7.25 3.68 -4.46
CA VAL A 84 -7.71 2.29 -4.33
C VAL A 84 -9.07 2.04 -4.97
N ASN A 85 -9.89 3.06 -5.21
CA ASN A 85 -11.18 2.88 -5.89
C ASN A 85 -11.10 2.90 -7.42
N GLU A 86 -10.02 3.43 -7.99
CA GLU A 86 -9.85 3.60 -9.45
C GLU A 86 -8.72 2.71 -9.97
N ASP A 87 -7.65 2.57 -9.20
CA ASP A 87 -6.42 1.87 -9.61
C ASP A 87 -6.38 0.41 -9.13
N SER A 88 -7.53 -0.16 -8.73
CA SER A 88 -7.65 -1.54 -8.27
C SER A 88 -8.15 -2.53 -9.33
N GLU A 89 -8.11 -2.16 -10.61
CA GLU A 89 -8.53 -3.03 -11.73
C GLU A 89 -7.41 -3.95 -12.26
#